data_AF-A0A1G0L791-F1
#
_entry.id   AF-A0A1G0L791-F1
#
_cell.length_a   1.000
_cell.length_b   1.000
_cell.length_c   1.000
_cell.angle_alpha   90.00
_cell.angle_beta   90.00
_cell.angle_gamma   90.00
#
_symmetry.space_group_name_H-M   'P 1'
#
loop_
_entity.id
_entity.type
_entity.pdbx_description
1 polymer ?
#
loop_
_entity_poly.entity_id
_entity_poly.type
_entity_poly.pdbx_seq_one_letter_code
_entity_poly.pdbx_strand_id
1 'polypeptide(L)'
;MWVRPIASLLVPGSGQLLAGQQRGLVYLATEVWVVARALALEHQGRRQRHLYRDLAFNVARRRFTAARIDGPFTYYEAMEKFVESGAYDADPGDGFAPEPDSTTFNGSVWLLARRTFFVDPDSLPPPGSPAYQGALAFYRQRAATDAYRWSWRDARLEQDVYRAAIRASDEAFRSATNYLGAMVINHLGSAVDALITARLGGRRGSFPRVGILDGPRELTLTWDLAF
;
A
#
# COMPACT_ATOMS: atom_id res chain seq x y z
N MET A 1 36.36 1.21 7.99
CA MET A 1 35.68 0.06 7.35
C MET A 1 34.18 0.29 7.07
N TRP A 2 33.44 1.04 7.89
CA TRP A 2 31.97 1.14 7.81
C TRP A 2 31.37 2.21 6.87
N VAL A 3 32.17 3.18 6.42
CA VAL A 3 31.69 4.33 5.63
C VAL A 3 30.99 3.90 4.33
N ARG A 4 31.53 2.90 3.61
CA ARG A 4 30.98 2.45 2.32
C ARG A 4 29.64 1.70 2.46
N PRO A 5 29.48 0.74 3.38
CA PRO A 5 28.17 0.13 3.65
C PRO A 5 27.11 1.14 4.10
N ILE A 6 27.47 2.07 5.00
CA ILE A 6 26.54 3.09 5.50
C ILE A 6 26.09 4.02 4.37
N ALA A 7 27.02 4.43 3.51
CA ALA A 7 26.68 5.22 2.33
C ALA A 7 25.67 4.48 1.44
N SER A 8 25.90 3.19 1.13
CA SER A 8 24.98 2.38 0.31
C SER A 8 23.60 2.13 0.95
N LEU A 9 23.49 2.20 2.28
CA LEU A 9 22.20 2.17 2.97
C LEU A 9 21.41 3.48 2.82
N LEU A 10 22.09 4.62 2.74
CA LEU A 10 21.45 5.92 2.54
C LEU A 10 21.12 6.17 1.07
N VAL A 11 22.08 5.88 0.19
CA VAL A 11 21.95 6.02 -1.26
C VAL A 11 22.52 4.76 -1.91
N PRO A 12 21.68 3.90 -2.49
CA PRO A 12 22.12 2.63 -3.07
C PRO A 12 23.12 2.90 -4.20
N GLY A 13 24.19 2.11 -4.19
CA GLY A 13 25.31 2.19 -5.12
C GLY A 13 26.43 3.13 -4.71
N SER A 14 26.22 4.01 -3.73
CA SER A 14 27.22 5.02 -3.33
C SER A 14 28.49 4.41 -2.72
N GLY A 15 28.41 3.29 -1.99
CA GLY A 15 29.58 2.59 -1.46
C GLY A 15 30.49 2.01 -2.54
N GLN A 16 29.91 1.55 -3.66
CA GLN A 16 30.62 1.08 -4.85
C GLN A 16 31.22 2.25 -5.63
N LEU A 17 30.49 3.36 -5.77
CA LEU A 17 31.01 4.59 -6.39
C LEU A 17 32.20 5.17 -5.61
N LEU A 18 32.13 5.18 -4.28
CA LEU A 18 33.24 5.54 -3.39
C LEU A 18 34.43 4.56 -3.46
N ALA A 19 34.24 3.39 -4.08
CA ALA A 19 35.30 2.43 -4.38
C ALA A 19 35.77 2.52 -5.85
N GLY A 20 35.30 3.51 -6.63
CA GLY A 20 35.63 3.70 -8.05
C GLY A 20 34.96 2.69 -8.98
N GLN A 21 33.92 1.99 -8.52
CA GLN A 21 33.30 0.89 -9.28
C GLN A 21 32.01 1.32 -9.97
N GLN A 22 31.96 1.13 -11.28
CA GLN A 22 30.82 1.54 -12.12
C GLN A 22 29.52 0.80 -11.79
N ARG A 23 29.58 -0.40 -11.21
CA ARG A 23 28.39 -1.15 -10.78
C ARG A 23 27.52 -0.42 -9.75
N GLY A 24 28.05 0.59 -9.06
CA GLY A 24 27.24 1.49 -8.22
C GLY A 24 26.18 2.26 -9.01
N LEU A 25 26.43 2.56 -10.29
CA LEU A 25 25.45 3.22 -11.17
C LEU A 25 24.23 2.34 -11.43
N VAL A 26 24.36 1.01 -11.42
CA VAL A 26 23.24 0.09 -11.64
C VAL A 26 22.26 0.16 -10.47
N TYR A 27 22.76 0.14 -9.23
CA TYR A 27 21.95 0.30 -8.03
C TYR A 27 21.23 1.66 -8.01
N LEU A 28 21.94 2.74 -8.37
CA LEU A 28 21.37 4.09 -8.41
C LEU A 28 20.30 4.23 -9.51
N ALA A 29 20.56 3.73 -10.72
CA ALA A 29 19.60 3.77 -11.82
C ALA A 29 18.35 2.95 -11.50
N THR A 30 18.52 1.79 -10.85
CA THR A 30 17.42 0.96 -10.36
C THR A 30 16.57 1.73 -9.35
N GLU A 31 17.21 2.39 -8.38
CA GLU A 31 16.50 3.19 -7.37
C GLU A 31 15.68 4.30 -8.00
N VAL A 32 16.26 5.08 -8.92
CA VAL A 32 15.55 6.16 -9.63
C VAL A 32 14.33 5.62 -10.38
N TRP A 33 14.48 4.50 -11.07
CA TRP A 33 13.36 3.88 -11.80
C TRP A 33 12.25 3.38 -10.86
N VAL A 34 12.61 2.70 -9.77
CA VAL A 34 11.67 2.20 -8.75
C VAL A 34 10.91 3.36 -8.10
N VAL A 35 11.61 4.44 -7.72
CA VAL A 35 11.01 5.65 -7.15
C VAL A 35 10.05 6.32 -8.14
N ALA A 36 10.49 6.54 -9.37
CA ALA A 36 9.65 7.14 -10.40
C ALA A 36 8.38 6.31 -10.64
N ARG A 37 8.51 4.98 -10.63
CA ARG A 37 7.39 4.05 -10.81
C ARG A 37 6.42 4.08 -9.63
N ALA A 38 6.92 4.08 -8.39
CA ALA A 38 6.09 4.19 -7.20
C ALA A 38 5.29 5.50 -7.18
N LEU A 39 5.93 6.64 -7.48
CA LEU A 39 5.27 7.95 -7.55
C LEU A 39 4.19 8.01 -8.64
N ALA A 40 4.46 7.44 -9.81
CA ALA A 40 3.48 7.37 -10.89
C ALA A 40 2.25 6.55 -10.49
N LEU A 41 2.46 5.42 -9.81
CA LEU A 41 1.39 4.56 -9.31
C LEU A 41 0.58 5.23 -8.20
N GLU A 42 1.21 5.95 -7.27
CA GLU A 42 0.49 6.73 -6.27
C GLU A 42 -0.39 7.81 -6.90
N HIS A 43 0.11 8.49 -7.93
CA HIS A 43 -0.67 9.50 -8.64
C HIS A 43 -1.85 8.85 -9.38
N GLN A 44 -1.61 7.73 -10.05
CA GLN A 44 -2.67 6.95 -10.72
C GLN A 44 -3.74 6.48 -9.72
N GLY A 45 -3.33 5.92 -8.57
CA GLY A 45 -4.24 5.47 -7.52
C GLY A 45 -5.10 6.62 -6.98
N ARG A 46 -4.49 7.78 -6.73
CA ARG A 46 -5.24 8.99 -6.34
C ARG A 46 -6.25 9.43 -7.39
N ARG A 47 -5.87 9.45 -8.68
CA ARG A 47 -6.81 9.82 -9.77
C ARG A 47 -8.00 8.88 -9.85
N GLN A 48 -7.76 7.56 -9.79
CA GLN A 48 -8.84 6.57 -9.79
C GLN A 48 -9.72 6.67 -8.55
N ARG A 49 -9.11 7.00 -7.40
CA ARG A 49 -9.84 7.28 -6.16
C ARG A 49 -10.79 8.46 -6.26
N HIS A 50 -10.34 9.55 -6.86
CA HIS A 50 -11.20 10.70 -7.12
C HIS A 50 -12.34 10.32 -8.07
N LEU A 51 -12.04 9.60 -9.16
CA LEU A 51 -13.03 9.15 -10.13
C LEU A 51 -14.16 8.33 -9.49
N TYR A 52 -13.84 7.29 -8.71
CA TYR A 52 -14.90 6.48 -8.12
C TYR A 52 -15.72 7.27 -7.09
N ARG A 53 -15.10 8.20 -6.36
CA ARG A 53 -15.82 9.08 -5.41
C ARG A 53 -16.75 10.05 -6.12
N ASP A 54 -16.31 10.59 -7.25
CA ASP A 54 -17.11 11.47 -8.09
C ASP A 54 -18.29 10.73 -8.71
N LEU A 55 -18.08 9.50 -9.20
CA LEU A 55 -19.18 8.65 -9.70
C LEU A 55 -20.18 8.30 -8.59
N ALA A 56 -19.68 7.87 -7.43
CA ALA A 56 -20.53 7.58 -6.27
C ALA A 56 -21.41 8.78 -5.91
N PHE A 57 -20.85 9.99 -5.86
CA PHE A 57 -21.61 11.18 -5.52
C PHE A 57 -22.53 11.64 -6.65
N ASN A 58 -21.98 11.94 -7.83
CA ASN A 58 -22.70 12.61 -8.91
C ASN A 58 -23.75 11.72 -9.57
N VAL A 59 -23.56 10.40 -9.56
CA VAL A 59 -24.47 9.45 -10.23
C VAL A 59 -25.37 8.76 -9.20
N ALA A 60 -24.79 8.05 -8.24
CA ALA A 60 -25.58 7.18 -7.36
C ALA A 60 -26.29 7.92 -6.21
N ARG A 61 -25.80 9.10 -5.82
CA ARG A 61 -26.25 9.79 -4.59
C ARG A 61 -26.91 11.15 -4.83
N ARG A 62 -26.59 11.83 -5.93
CA ARG A 62 -27.00 13.23 -6.18
C ARG A 62 -28.50 13.47 -6.08
N ARG A 63 -29.32 12.46 -6.37
CA ARG A 63 -30.79 12.51 -6.24
C ARG A 63 -31.31 12.46 -4.80
N PHE A 64 -30.52 11.97 -3.85
CA PHE A 64 -30.91 11.83 -2.45
C PHE A 64 -30.36 12.94 -1.57
N THR A 65 -29.20 13.49 -1.92
CA THR A 65 -28.57 14.57 -1.15
C THR A 65 -27.83 15.55 -2.05
N ALA A 66 -27.98 16.84 -1.76
CA ALA A 66 -27.22 17.90 -2.41
C ALA A 66 -25.80 18.04 -1.84
N ALA A 67 -25.57 17.60 -0.60
CA ALA A 67 -24.31 17.76 0.11
C ALA A 67 -23.37 16.58 -0.19
N ARG A 68 -22.15 16.89 -0.63
CA ARG A 68 -21.09 15.89 -0.80
C ARG A 68 -20.49 15.52 0.54
N ILE A 69 -20.73 14.27 0.95
CA ILE A 69 -20.17 13.69 2.17
C ILE A 69 -19.43 12.42 1.78
N ASP A 70 -18.11 12.47 1.79
CA ASP A 70 -17.28 11.29 1.51
C ASP A 70 -17.23 10.39 2.76
N GLY A 71 -17.51 9.10 2.58
CA GLY A 71 -17.46 8.10 3.66
C GLY A 71 -16.12 7.37 3.80
N PRO A 72 -15.99 6.45 4.77
CA PRO A 72 -14.88 5.51 4.83
C PRO A 72 -14.87 4.56 3.62
N PHE A 73 -13.78 3.82 3.40
CA PHE A 73 -13.70 2.90 2.26
C PHE A 73 -14.79 1.82 2.24
N THR A 74 -15.16 1.30 3.41
CA THR A 74 -16.21 0.29 3.57
C THR A 74 -17.57 0.72 3.01
N TYR A 75 -17.86 2.02 3.01
CA TYR A 75 -19.05 2.58 2.36
C TYR A 75 -18.99 2.40 0.84
N TYR A 76 -17.85 2.68 0.22
CA TYR A 76 -17.65 2.50 -1.21
C TYR A 76 -17.64 1.01 -1.59
N GLU A 77 -17.08 0.14 -0.74
CA GLU A 77 -17.18 -1.31 -0.94
C GLU A 77 -18.64 -1.80 -0.92
N ALA A 78 -19.48 -1.24 -0.05
CA ALA A 78 -20.91 -1.56 -0.04
C ALA A 78 -21.58 -1.11 -1.35
N MET A 79 -21.25 0.07 -1.86
CA MET A 79 -21.75 0.57 -3.16
C MET A 79 -21.27 -0.26 -4.36
N GLU A 80 -20.13 -0.93 -4.26
CA GLU A 80 -19.66 -1.87 -5.27
C GLU A 80 -20.54 -3.13 -5.31
N LYS A 81 -20.85 -3.68 -4.13
CA LYS A 81 -21.54 -4.96 -3.93
C LYS A 81 -23.05 -4.85 -4.14
N PHE A 82 -23.66 -3.77 -3.69
CA PHE A 82 -25.11 -3.57 -3.73
C PHE A 82 -25.50 -2.51 -4.76
N VAL A 83 -26.57 -2.79 -5.49
CA VAL A 83 -27.14 -1.83 -6.46
C VAL A 83 -27.61 -0.58 -5.73
N GLU A 84 -28.12 -0.71 -4.52
CA GLU A 84 -28.60 0.42 -3.73
C GLU A 84 -28.54 0.16 -2.24
N SER A 85 -28.62 1.25 -1.48
CA SER A 85 -28.63 1.17 -0.02
C SER A 85 -29.93 0.59 0.53
N GLY A 86 -31.07 0.83 -0.12
CA GLY A 86 -32.37 0.78 0.54
C GLY A 86 -32.62 2.02 1.41
N ALA A 87 -33.76 2.06 2.08
CA ALA A 87 -34.10 3.10 3.05
C ALA A 87 -33.37 2.87 4.38
N TYR A 88 -33.01 3.93 5.11
CA TYR A 88 -32.53 3.77 6.49
C TYR A 88 -33.71 3.46 7.41
N ASP A 89 -34.77 4.25 7.26
CA ASP A 89 -36.07 4.08 7.86
C ASP A 89 -37.12 3.89 6.76
N ALA A 90 -37.80 2.76 6.77
CA ALA A 90 -38.83 2.39 5.83
C ALA A 90 -40.24 2.75 6.33
N ASP A 91 -40.38 3.26 7.56
CA ASP A 91 -41.68 3.68 8.08
C ASP A 91 -42.06 5.05 7.50
N PRO A 92 -43.22 5.19 6.84
CA PRO A 92 -43.72 6.49 6.42
C PRO A 92 -44.32 7.34 7.56
N GLY A 93 -44.53 6.75 8.74
CA GLY A 93 -45.04 7.43 9.93
C GLY A 93 -43.95 7.99 10.85
N ASP A 94 -44.29 8.13 12.14
CA ASP A 94 -43.38 8.62 13.19
C ASP A 94 -42.59 7.48 13.88
N GLY A 95 -42.78 6.24 13.44
CA GLY A 95 -42.04 5.09 13.96
C GLY A 95 -40.69 4.91 13.28
N PHE A 96 -40.10 3.73 13.48
CA PHE A 96 -38.86 3.33 12.81
C PHE A 96 -38.99 1.90 12.34
N ALA A 97 -38.87 1.69 11.03
CA ALA A 97 -38.87 0.36 10.43
C ALA A 97 -37.57 0.14 9.64
N PRO A 98 -36.77 -0.89 9.99
CA PRO A 98 -35.63 -1.28 9.15
C PRO A 98 -36.07 -1.66 7.74
N GLU A 99 -35.17 -1.50 6.76
CA GLU A 99 -35.39 -1.92 5.37
C GLU A 99 -35.68 -3.43 5.27
N PRO A 100 -36.86 -3.85 4.74
CA PRO A 100 -37.20 -5.26 4.62
C PRO A 100 -36.53 -5.95 3.43
N ASP A 101 -36.19 -5.24 2.35
CA ASP A 101 -35.62 -5.86 1.15
C ASP A 101 -34.14 -6.23 1.35
N SER A 102 -33.91 -7.52 1.64
CA SER A 102 -32.57 -8.09 1.85
C SER A 102 -31.62 -8.01 0.64
N THR A 103 -32.10 -7.65 -0.55
CA THR A 103 -31.25 -7.44 -1.74
C THR A 103 -30.59 -6.06 -1.75
N THR A 104 -31.03 -5.15 -0.89
CA THR A 104 -30.40 -3.86 -0.63
C THR A 104 -29.34 -3.98 0.47
N PHE A 105 -28.42 -3.01 0.57
CA PHE A 105 -27.42 -3.02 1.63
C PHE A 105 -28.07 -2.97 3.03
N ASN A 106 -28.97 -2.02 3.29
CA ASN A 106 -29.62 -1.87 4.59
C ASN A 106 -30.46 -3.10 4.92
N GLY A 107 -31.23 -3.63 3.98
CA GLY A 107 -31.99 -4.85 4.24
C GLY A 107 -31.11 -6.06 4.51
N SER A 108 -29.92 -6.16 3.89
CA SER A 108 -28.93 -7.19 4.23
C SER A 108 -28.39 -7.03 5.65
N VAL A 109 -28.18 -5.79 6.11
CA VAL A 109 -27.78 -5.48 7.49
C VAL A 109 -28.90 -5.85 8.46
N TRP A 110 -30.16 -5.60 8.11
CA TRP A 110 -31.30 -5.99 8.93
C TRP A 110 -31.43 -7.50 9.03
N LEU A 111 -31.31 -8.22 7.91
CA LEU A 111 -31.29 -9.68 7.90
C LEU A 111 -30.16 -10.24 8.79
N LEU A 112 -28.97 -9.64 8.72
CA LEU A 112 -27.85 -10.03 9.60
C LEU A 112 -28.16 -9.80 11.07
N ALA A 113 -28.79 -8.66 11.41
CA ALA A 113 -29.24 -8.36 12.76
C ALA A 113 -30.22 -9.42 13.27
N ARG A 114 -31.26 -9.75 12.48
CA ARG A 114 -32.23 -10.79 12.81
C ARG A 114 -31.57 -12.14 13.05
N ARG A 115 -30.65 -12.55 12.17
CA ARG A 115 -29.87 -13.80 12.31
C ARG A 115 -28.98 -13.85 13.55
N THR A 116 -28.60 -12.69 14.08
CA THR A 116 -27.73 -12.59 15.26
C THR A 116 -28.53 -12.60 16.55
N PHE A 117 -29.70 -11.97 16.59
CA PHE A 117 -30.44 -11.73 17.83
C PHE A 117 -31.74 -12.52 17.95
N PHE A 118 -32.34 -12.99 16.86
CA PHE A 118 -33.63 -13.68 16.89
C PHE A 118 -33.41 -15.19 16.92
N VAL A 119 -34.28 -15.91 17.64
CA VAL A 119 -34.29 -17.38 17.65
C VAL A 119 -34.66 -17.91 16.25
N ASP A 120 -35.69 -17.32 15.65
CA ASP A 120 -36.07 -17.53 14.26
C ASP A 120 -35.96 -16.18 13.52
N PRO A 121 -35.02 -16.03 12.58
CA PRO A 121 -34.81 -14.78 11.83
C PRO A 121 -36.01 -14.32 11.02
N ASP A 122 -36.92 -15.22 10.66
CA ASP A 122 -38.10 -14.92 9.85
C ASP A 122 -39.31 -14.52 10.70
N SER A 123 -39.23 -14.72 12.01
CA SER A 123 -40.20 -14.22 12.99
C SER A 123 -39.82 -12.83 13.50
N LEU A 124 -40.81 -12.00 13.82
CA LEU A 124 -40.60 -10.70 14.49
C LEU A 124 -40.96 -10.83 15.97
N PRO A 125 -39.97 -10.81 16.88
CA PRO A 125 -40.23 -10.72 18.31
C PRO A 125 -40.97 -9.42 18.66
N PRO A 126 -41.63 -9.34 19.83
CA PRO A 126 -42.23 -8.10 20.32
C PRO A 126 -41.23 -6.93 20.28
N PRO A 127 -41.60 -5.73 19.81
CA PRO A 127 -40.67 -4.61 19.67
C PRO A 127 -39.96 -4.20 20.97
N GLY A 128 -40.60 -4.38 22.13
CA GLY A 128 -39.98 -4.11 23.43
C GLY A 128 -39.03 -5.20 23.95
N SER A 129 -38.89 -6.32 23.25
CA SER A 129 -38.04 -7.44 23.69
C SER A 129 -36.55 -7.11 23.56
N PRO A 130 -35.68 -7.68 24.43
CA PRO A 130 -34.23 -7.49 24.32
C PRO A 130 -33.66 -7.91 22.95
N ALA A 131 -34.21 -8.98 22.36
CA ALA A 131 -33.81 -9.47 21.03
C ALA A 131 -34.09 -8.42 19.94
N TYR A 132 -35.31 -7.87 19.91
CA TYR A 132 -35.67 -6.83 18.95
C TYR A 132 -34.81 -5.57 19.13
N GLN A 133 -34.64 -5.11 20.37
CA GLN A 133 -33.83 -3.93 20.67
C GLN A 133 -32.35 -4.11 20.31
N GLY A 134 -31.79 -5.31 20.55
CA GLY A 134 -30.42 -5.65 20.15
C GLY A 134 -30.23 -5.64 18.63
N ALA A 135 -31.16 -6.26 17.88
CA ALA A 135 -31.15 -6.23 16.43
C ALA A 135 -31.27 -4.79 15.88
N LEU A 136 -32.17 -3.99 16.47
CA LEU A 136 -32.38 -2.61 16.07
C LEU A 136 -31.14 -1.75 16.32
N ALA A 137 -30.50 -1.89 17.49
CA ALA A 137 -29.26 -1.20 17.80
C ALA A 137 -28.13 -1.60 16.84
N PHE A 138 -28.02 -2.90 16.52
CA PHE A 138 -27.06 -3.39 15.54
C PHE A 138 -27.25 -2.77 14.16
N TYR A 139 -28.51 -2.71 13.71
CA TYR A 139 -28.89 -2.11 12.43
C TYR A 139 -28.55 -0.63 12.38
N ARG A 140 -28.97 0.17 13.37
CA ARG A 140 -28.74 1.62 13.42
C ARG A 140 -27.25 1.99 13.38
N GLN A 141 -26.38 1.14 13.92
CA GLN A 141 -24.93 1.37 13.90
C GLN A 141 -24.27 1.09 12.53
N ARG A 142 -24.91 0.31 11.66
CA ARG A 142 -24.28 -0.27 10.46
C ARG A 142 -24.98 0.07 9.15
N ALA A 143 -26.29 0.33 9.20
CA ALA A 143 -27.06 0.73 8.04
C ALA A 143 -26.60 2.11 7.54
N ALA A 144 -26.67 2.31 6.22
CA ALA A 144 -26.44 3.60 5.61
C ALA A 144 -27.63 4.51 5.91
N THR A 145 -27.36 5.62 6.60
CA THR A 145 -28.37 6.67 6.88
C THR A 145 -28.77 7.39 5.59
N ASP A 146 -29.83 8.20 5.65
CA ASP A 146 -30.33 8.92 4.48
C ASP A 146 -29.28 9.82 3.81
N ALA A 147 -28.36 10.41 4.60
CA ALA A 147 -27.23 11.19 4.08
C ALA A 147 -26.25 10.38 3.22
N TYR A 148 -26.22 9.06 3.43
CA TYR A 148 -25.40 8.10 2.71
C TYR A 148 -26.21 7.25 1.73
N ARG A 149 -27.51 7.52 1.53
CA ARG A 149 -28.36 6.78 0.59
C ARG A 149 -27.79 6.82 -0.83
N TRP A 150 -27.77 5.68 -1.51
CA TRP A 150 -27.33 5.57 -2.90
C TRP A 150 -28.21 4.61 -3.69
N SER A 151 -28.17 4.72 -5.02
CA SER A 151 -28.76 3.72 -5.92
C SER A 151 -28.17 3.85 -7.33
N TRP A 152 -27.77 2.72 -7.90
CA TRP A 152 -27.25 2.53 -9.25
C TRP A 152 -28.31 1.97 -10.22
N ARG A 153 -29.58 1.88 -9.78
CA ARG A 153 -30.66 1.19 -10.50
C ARG A 153 -30.79 1.65 -11.96
N ASP A 154 -30.57 2.93 -12.21
CA ASP A 154 -30.69 3.57 -13.51
C ASP A 154 -29.32 3.93 -14.13
N ALA A 155 -28.22 3.39 -13.59
CA ALA A 155 -26.84 3.78 -13.92
C ALA A 155 -25.86 2.59 -13.82
N ARG A 156 -26.25 1.44 -14.41
CA ARG A 156 -25.48 0.19 -14.32
C ARG A 156 -24.12 0.28 -15.01
N LEU A 157 -24.04 0.99 -16.13
CA LEU A 157 -22.78 1.17 -16.86
C LEU A 157 -21.79 2.00 -16.02
N GLU A 158 -22.27 3.07 -15.39
CA GLU A 158 -21.50 3.90 -14.48
C GLU A 158 -21.08 3.12 -13.24
N GLN A 159 -21.93 2.21 -12.74
CA GLN A 159 -21.55 1.30 -11.67
C GLN A 159 -20.35 0.44 -12.09
N ASP A 160 -20.30 -0.10 -13.31
CA ASP A 160 -19.16 -0.90 -13.77
C ASP A 160 -17.87 -0.07 -13.90
N VAL A 161 -17.96 1.17 -14.40
CA VAL A 161 -16.83 2.12 -14.39
C VAL A 161 -16.39 2.41 -12.96
N TYR A 162 -17.32 2.59 -12.04
CA TYR A 162 -17.05 2.77 -10.61
C TYR A 162 -16.30 1.57 -10.02
N ARG A 163 -16.74 0.33 -10.28
CA ARG A 163 -16.02 -0.88 -9.82
C ARG A 163 -14.62 -0.98 -10.43
N ALA A 164 -14.50 -0.67 -11.71
CA ALA A 164 -13.20 -0.67 -12.40
C ALA A 164 -12.24 0.37 -11.79
N ALA A 165 -12.73 1.55 -11.45
CA ALA A 165 -11.94 2.60 -10.81
C ALA A 165 -11.50 2.21 -9.39
N ILE A 166 -12.34 1.54 -8.58
CA ILE A 166 -11.93 0.98 -7.29
C ILE A 166 -10.79 -0.03 -7.48
N ARG A 167 -10.99 -1.04 -8.36
CA ARG A 167 -9.96 -2.05 -8.63
C ARG A 167 -8.65 -1.44 -9.12
N ALA A 168 -8.72 -0.45 -10.00
CA ALA A 168 -7.54 0.24 -10.52
C ALA A 168 -6.83 1.09 -9.45
N SER A 169 -7.59 1.71 -8.54
CA SER A 169 -7.05 2.42 -7.37
C SER A 169 -6.29 1.47 -6.46
N ASP A 170 -6.94 0.37 -6.05
CA ASP A 170 -6.37 -0.60 -5.12
C ASP A 170 -5.12 -1.29 -5.69
N GLU A 171 -5.17 -1.66 -6.97
CA GLU A 171 -4.02 -2.26 -7.65
C GLU A 171 -2.85 -1.27 -7.76
N ALA A 172 -3.12 0.00 -8.06
CA ALA A 172 -2.07 1.02 -8.13
C ALA A 172 -1.40 1.24 -6.77
N PHE A 173 -2.17 1.32 -5.68
CA PHE A 173 -1.60 1.46 -4.34
C PHE A 173 -0.84 0.21 -3.89
N ARG A 174 -1.39 -0.99 -4.14
CA ARG A 174 -0.71 -2.26 -3.85
C ARG A 174 0.61 -2.38 -4.61
N SER A 175 0.58 -2.08 -5.90
CA SER A 175 1.77 -2.05 -6.74
C SER A 175 2.79 -1.03 -6.24
N ALA A 176 2.38 0.18 -5.84
CA ALA A 176 3.29 1.17 -5.26
C ALA A 176 3.97 0.65 -3.98
N THR A 177 3.23 -0.03 -3.10
CA THR A 177 3.80 -0.69 -1.90
C THR A 177 4.82 -1.77 -2.27
N ASN A 178 4.57 -2.56 -3.31
CA ASN A 178 5.54 -3.56 -3.79
C ASN A 178 6.84 -2.90 -4.27
N TYR A 179 6.77 -1.74 -4.93
CA TYR A 179 7.96 -0.99 -5.34
C TYR A 179 8.73 -0.42 -4.14
N LEU A 180 8.07 0.01 -3.06
CA LEU A 180 8.76 0.35 -1.81
C LEU A 180 9.52 -0.84 -1.23
N GLY A 181 8.94 -2.04 -1.29
CA GLY A 181 9.63 -3.28 -0.94
C GLY A 181 10.88 -3.53 -1.79
N ALA A 182 10.79 -3.26 -3.10
CA ALA A 182 11.93 -3.37 -4.02
C ALA A 182 13.05 -2.37 -3.69
N MET A 183 12.73 -1.15 -3.25
CA MET A 183 13.74 -0.18 -2.77
C MET A 183 14.51 -0.77 -1.59
N VAL A 184 13.81 -1.30 -0.58
CA VAL A 184 14.47 -1.91 0.60
C VAL A 184 15.44 -3.02 0.18
N ILE A 185 15.03 -3.90 -0.74
CA ILE A 185 15.91 -4.96 -1.27
C ILE A 185 17.11 -4.37 -2.01
N ASN A 186 16.91 -3.32 -2.82
CA ASN A 186 17.98 -2.64 -3.56
C ASN A 186 19.02 -2.01 -2.62
N HIS A 187 18.56 -1.31 -1.58
CA HIS A 187 19.41 -0.74 -0.53
C HIS A 187 20.22 -1.82 0.22
N LEU A 188 19.56 -2.90 0.66
CA LEU A 188 20.22 -4.01 1.37
C LEU A 188 21.24 -4.73 0.48
N GLY A 189 20.87 -5.03 -0.76
CA GLY A 189 21.75 -5.65 -1.74
C GLY A 189 22.98 -4.80 -2.01
N SER A 190 22.80 -3.49 -2.17
CA SER A 190 23.92 -2.55 -2.36
C SER A 190 24.84 -2.50 -1.14
N ALA A 191 24.29 -2.45 0.07
CA ALA A 191 25.07 -2.38 1.31
C ALA A 191 25.91 -3.65 1.56
N VAL A 192 25.33 -4.83 1.30
CA VAL A 192 26.04 -6.12 1.41
C VAL A 192 27.18 -6.19 0.39
N ASP A 193 26.93 -5.83 -0.87
CA ASP A 193 27.98 -5.82 -1.89
C ASP A 193 29.10 -4.83 -1.55
N ALA A 194 28.78 -3.63 -1.05
CA ALA A 194 29.77 -2.65 -0.60
C ALA A 194 30.63 -3.19 0.56
N LEU A 195 30.03 -3.93 1.49
CA LEU A 195 30.74 -4.57 2.61
C LEU A 195 31.69 -5.67 2.13
N ILE A 196 31.22 -6.58 1.26
CA ILE A 196 32.06 -7.64 0.66
C ILE A 196 33.24 -7.01 -0.07
N THR A 197 32.98 -5.96 -0.86
CA THR A 197 33.99 -5.22 -1.60
C THR A 197 35.03 -4.57 -0.69
N ALA A 198 34.60 -3.94 0.40
CA ALA A 198 35.50 -3.34 1.38
C ALA A 198 36.40 -4.41 2.04
N ARG A 199 35.85 -5.60 2.34
CA ARG A 199 36.62 -6.71 2.92
C ARG A 199 37.63 -7.31 1.95
N LEU A 200 37.24 -7.50 0.69
CA LEU A 200 38.14 -8.03 -0.35
C LEU A 200 39.25 -7.03 -0.73
N GLY A 201 38.91 -5.73 -0.79
CA GLY A 201 39.88 -4.66 -1.04
C GLY A 201 40.92 -4.52 0.10
N GLY A 202 40.51 -4.72 1.36
CA GLY A 202 41.41 -4.70 2.51
C GLY A 202 42.42 -5.84 2.53
N ARG A 203 42.07 -7.03 1.99
CA ARG A 203 42.98 -8.19 1.92
C ARG A 203 44.06 -8.09 0.84
N ARG A 204 43.90 -7.23 -0.16
CA ARG A 204 44.95 -6.98 -1.19
C ARG A 204 46.01 -5.95 -0.76
N GLY A 205 45.86 -5.33 0.41
CA GLY A 205 46.80 -4.36 0.97
C GLY A 205 47.92 -4.95 1.84
N SER A 206 47.97 -6.27 2.04
CA SER A 206 49.05 -6.95 2.78
C SER A 206 49.84 -7.89 1.87
N PHE A 207 50.49 -7.35 0.85
CA PHE A 207 51.73 -7.99 0.39
C PHE A 207 52.83 -7.46 1.31
N PRO A 208 53.48 -8.30 2.13
CA PRO A 208 54.68 -7.85 2.83
C PRO A 208 55.66 -7.38 1.76
N ARG A 209 56.09 -6.12 1.87
CA ARG A 209 57.24 -5.63 1.12
C ARG A 209 58.40 -6.49 1.60
N VAL A 210 58.82 -7.47 0.80
CA VAL A 210 60.04 -8.22 1.05
C VAL A 210 61.17 -7.20 0.92
N GLY A 211 61.57 -6.64 2.06
CA GLY A 211 62.84 -5.94 2.17
C GLY A 211 63.92 -6.99 2.00
N ILE A 212 64.65 -6.91 0.89
CA ILE A 212 65.92 -7.61 0.75
C ILE A 212 66.83 -7.00 1.82
N LEU A 213 67.09 -7.77 2.88
CA LEU A 213 68.15 -7.48 3.83
C LEU A 213 69.47 -7.81 3.10
N ASP A 214 70.08 -6.81 2.49
CA ASP A 214 71.47 -6.89 2.06
C ASP A 214 72.35 -6.88 3.31
N GLY A 215 73.16 -7.93 3.47
CA GLY A 215 74.16 -8.08 4.52
C GLY A 215 75.31 -7.05 4.43
N PRO A 216 76.30 -7.13 5.33
CA PRO A 216 77.30 -6.09 5.54
C PRO A 216 78.21 -5.96 4.31
N ARG A 217 78.34 -4.74 3.81
CA ARG A 217 79.39 -4.36 2.85
C ARG A 217 80.70 -4.18 3.61
N GLU A 218 81.57 -5.18 3.57
CA GLU A 218 83.01 -4.89 3.55
C GLU A 218 83.35 -4.44 2.13
N LEU A 219 83.75 -3.17 1.97
CA LEU A 219 84.39 -2.66 0.77
C LEU A 219 85.89 -2.65 1.02
N THR A 220 86.56 -3.75 0.69
CA THR A 220 88.02 -3.78 0.54
C THR A 220 88.33 -3.74 -0.95
N LEU A 221 88.71 -2.55 -1.43
CA LEU A 221 89.31 -2.33 -2.75
C LEU A 221 90.80 -2.68 -2.64
N THR A 222 91.24 -3.75 -3.30
CA THR A 222 92.65 -4.03 -3.55
C THR A 222 92.92 -3.95 -5.05
N TRP A 223 93.84 -3.06 -5.43
CA TRP A 223 94.47 -3.03 -6.74
C TRP A 223 95.51 -4.15 -6.82
N ASP A 224 95.60 -4.85 -7.95
CA ASP A 224 96.83 -4.91 -8.74
C ASP A 224 96.62 -5.63 -10.08
N LEU A 225 97.27 -5.06 -11.11
CA LEU A 225 97.28 -5.48 -12.49
C LEU A 225 98.26 -6.65 -12.70
N ALA A 226 97.91 -7.51 -13.65
CA ALA A 226 98.70 -8.65 -14.09
C ALA A 226 100.08 -8.25 -14.63
N PHE A 227 101.15 -8.80 -14.05
CA PHE A 227 102.13 -9.72 -14.67
C PHE A 227 103.07 -10.27 -13.59
#